data_AF-A0AAD1UIK2-F1
#
_entry.id   AF-A0AAD1UIK2-F1
#
_cell.length_a   1.000
_cell.length_b   1.000
_cell.length_c   1.000
_cell.angle_alpha   90.00
_cell.angle_beta   90.00
_cell.angle_gamma   90.00
#
_symmetry.space_group_name_H-M   'P 1'
#
loop_
_entity.id
_entity.type
_entity.pdbx_description
1 polymer ?
#
loop_
_entity_poly.entity_id
_entity_poly.type
_entity_poly.pdbx_seq_one_letter_code
_entity_poly.pdbx_strand_id
1 'polypeptide(L)'
;MHGGMTAALNRHKKGEQNFQPPTKEEEEINAKELQQQELEKEFKSWEDVTKSNAYYAKLKVTEILCCFLTLIHLGNSIVIYELDYKGYDNEANLYISTISIFYLIAMLNVRYYVQFKWMVAKNFINVDEGEWASFWNSNLWKYMIIESIITQIGPQVFLRGYKVNEYNYVYDVTIEYEVNNLLCCFVWIKCYAILRTVLTTNKFTNPRAQRVCALNGCHASLPKL
;
A
#
# COMPACT_ATOMS: atom_id res chain seq x y z
N MET A 1 -46.65 -59.76 43.28
CA MET A 1 -45.91 -60.02 42.03
C MET A 1 -44.94 -58.88 41.82
N HIS A 2 -43.66 -59.18 42.05
CA HIS A 2 -42.51 -58.29 41.96
C HIS A 2 -42.12 -58.03 40.51
N GLY A 3 -41.70 -56.81 40.19
CA GLY A 3 -41.07 -56.53 38.90
C GLY A 3 -40.83 -55.03 38.70
N GLY A 4 -39.80 -54.48 39.35
CA GLY A 4 -39.36 -53.12 39.05
C GLY A 4 -38.35 -52.59 40.05
N MET A 5 -37.05 -52.78 39.77
CA MET A 5 -35.93 -51.93 40.24
C MET A 5 -34.57 -52.60 39.91
N THR A 6 -34.22 -52.73 38.63
CA THR A 6 -32.90 -53.25 38.23
C THR A 6 -32.38 -52.64 36.92
N ALA A 7 -32.61 -51.33 36.70
CA ALA A 7 -32.07 -50.65 35.51
C ALA A 7 -31.33 -49.32 35.80
N ALA A 8 -31.26 -48.85 37.05
CA ALA A 8 -30.68 -47.54 37.37
C ALA A 8 -29.20 -47.55 37.79
N LEU A 9 -28.59 -48.72 38.03
CA LEU A 9 -27.28 -48.81 38.69
C LEU A 9 -26.07 -49.08 37.77
N ASN A 10 -26.25 -49.04 36.44
CA ASN A 10 -25.19 -49.38 35.48
C ASN A 10 -24.64 -48.22 34.64
N ARG A 11 -24.94 -46.95 34.98
CA ARG A 11 -24.37 -45.77 34.27
C ARG A 11 -23.20 -45.08 34.97
N HIS A 12 -22.77 -45.53 36.16
CA HIS A 12 -21.68 -44.89 36.89
C HIS A 12 -20.30 -45.55 36.75
N LYS A 13 -20.16 -46.62 35.96
CA LYS A 13 -18.90 -47.40 35.84
C LYS A 13 -18.21 -47.36 34.46
N LYS A 14 -18.52 -46.37 33.62
CA LYS A 14 -17.76 -46.11 32.38
C LYS A 14 -17.21 -44.69 32.43
N GLY A 15 -16.04 -44.53 33.04
CA GLY A 15 -15.41 -43.21 33.14
C GLY A 15 -14.12 -43.13 33.95
N GLU A 16 -13.58 -44.21 34.49
CA GLU A 16 -12.20 -44.23 34.97
C GLU A 16 -11.28 -44.50 33.77
N GLN A 17 -11.17 -43.52 32.87
CA GLN A 17 -10.08 -43.51 31.89
C GLN A 17 -8.80 -43.17 32.63
N ASN A 18 -7.80 -44.05 32.51
CA ASN A 18 -6.42 -43.83 32.97
C ASN A 18 -5.95 -42.42 32.61
N PHE A 19 -5.92 -41.53 33.61
CA PHE A 19 -5.30 -40.23 33.48
C PHE A 19 -3.78 -40.45 33.60
N GLN A 20 -3.13 -40.72 32.47
CA GLN A 20 -1.67 -40.64 32.42
C GLN A 20 -1.29 -39.16 32.58
N PRO A 21 -0.38 -38.83 33.51
CA PRO A 21 0.10 -37.46 33.64
C PRO A 21 0.75 -37.04 32.31
N PRO A 22 0.58 -35.77 31.91
CA PRO A 22 1.13 -35.27 30.66
C PRO A 22 2.64 -35.53 30.63
N THR A 23 3.11 -35.97 29.48
CA THR A 23 4.54 -36.10 29.24
C THR A 23 5.20 -34.71 29.25
N LYS A 24 6.49 -34.63 29.59
CA LYS A 24 7.22 -33.35 29.64
C LYS A 24 7.14 -32.56 28.31
N GLU A 25 7.02 -33.24 27.17
CA GLU A 25 6.81 -32.60 25.87
C GLU A 25 5.41 -31.96 25.75
N GLU A 26 4.36 -32.60 26.26
CA GLU A 26 3.00 -32.04 26.27
C GLU A 26 2.89 -30.83 27.20
N GLU A 27 3.61 -30.82 28.32
CA GLU A 27 3.69 -29.63 29.20
C GLU A 27 4.36 -28.44 28.49
N GLU A 28 5.43 -28.69 27.73
CA GLU A 28 6.13 -27.63 26.97
C GLU A 28 5.27 -27.09 25.81
N ILE A 29 4.53 -27.95 25.11
CA ILE A 29 3.60 -27.56 24.04
C ILE A 29 2.47 -26.71 24.61
N ASN A 30 1.84 -27.15 25.71
CA ASN A 30 0.75 -26.41 26.35
C ASN A 30 1.21 -25.05 26.89
N ALA A 31 2.43 -24.95 27.43
CA ALA A 31 3.00 -23.68 27.87
C ALA A 31 3.21 -22.70 26.70
N LYS A 32 3.70 -23.18 25.55
CA LYS A 32 3.86 -22.37 24.33
C LYS A 32 2.52 -21.91 23.76
N GLU A 33 1.50 -22.78 23.75
CA GLU A 33 0.16 -22.42 23.30
C GLU A 33 -0.49 -21.36 24.20
N LEU A 34 -0.34 -21.50 25.53
CA LEU A 34 -0.85 -20.51 26.48
C LEU A 34 -0.17 -19.15 26.28
N GLN A 35 1.16 -19.14 26.13
CA GLN A 35 1.92 -17.92 25.87
C GLN A 35 1.50 -17.26 24.55
N GLN A 36 1.25 -18.05 23.50
CA GLN A 36 0.69 -17.54 22.24
C GLN A 36 -0.71 -16.94 22.41
N GLN A 37 -1.58 -17.58 23.19
CA GLN A 37 -2.94 -17.06 23.45
C GLN A 37 -2.92 -15.76 24.25
N GLU A 38 -2.01 -15.61 25.20
CA GLU A 38 -1.83 -14.36 25.95
C GLU A 38 -1.32 -13.24 25.05
N LEU A 39 -0.31 -13.52 24.22
CA LEU A 39 0.22 -12.57 23.23
C LEU A 39 -0.86 -12.15 22.23
N GLU A 40 -1.70 -13.07 21.76
CA GLU A 40 -2.82 -12.76 20.87
C GLU A 40 -3.88 -11.88 21.54
N LYS A 41 -4.17 -12.10 22.82
CA LYS A 41 -5.13 -11.27 23.59
C LYS A 41 -4.58 -9.86 23.78
N GLU A 42 -3.30 -9.74 24.11
CA GLU A 42 -2.63 -8.45 24.23
C GLU A 42 -2.64 -7.71 22.87
N PHE A 43 -2.30 -8.41 21.79
CA PHE A 43 -2.31 -7.82 20.44
C PHE A 43 -3.71 -7.41 19.97
N LYS A 44 -4.74 -8.21 20.25
CA LYS A 44 -6.15 -7.87 19.97
C LYS A 44 -6.64 -6.69 20.81
N SER A 45 -6.11 -6.53 22.02
CA SER A 45 -6.42 -5.36 22.86
C SER A 45 -5.80 -4.08 22.29
N TRP A 46 -4.71 -4.18 21.53
CA TRP A 46 -4.00 -3.04 20.97
C TRP A 46 -4.57 -2.61 19.62
N GLU A 47 -4.81 -3.53 18.67
CA GLU A 47 -5.24 -3.19 17.31
C GLU A 47 -6.77 -3.30 17.11
N ASP A 48 -7.43 -2.22 16.65
CA ASP A 48 -8.78 -2.31 16.08
C ASP A 48 -8.71 -2.93 14.67
N VAL A 49 -8.77 -4.26 14.63
CA VAL A 49 -8.66 -5.09 13.42
C VAL A 49 -9.72 -4.71 12.37
N THR A 50 -10.92 -4.32 12.80
CA THR A 50 -11.99 -3.95 11.86
C THR A 50 -11.63 -2.66 11.13
N LYS A 51 -11.16 -1.68 11.90
CA LYS A 51 -10.75 -0.38 11.37
C LYS A 51 -9.51 -0.49 10.49
N SER A 52 -8.50 -1.25 10.91
CA SER A 52 -7.25 -1.42 10.15
C SER A 52 -7.51 -2.14 8.82
N ASN A 53 -8.37 -3.16 8.78
CA ASN A 53 -8.78 -3.83 7.55
C ASN A 53 -9.56 -2.89 6.60
N ALA A 54 -10.47 -2.07 7.14
CA ALA A 54 -11.24 -1.13 6.34
C ALA A 54 -10.34 -0.08 5.67
N TYR A 55 -9.38 0.49 6.39
CA TYR A 55 -8.42 1.43 5.80
C TYR A 55 -7.46 0.75 4.82
N TYR A 56 -7.07 -0.49 5.06
CA TYR A 56 -6.24 -1.24 4.13
C TYR A 56 -6.95 -1.49 2.79
N ALA A 57 -8.23 -1.83 2.83
CA ALA A 57 -9.04 -1.97 1.62
C ALA A 57 -9.13 -0.65 0.84
N LYS A 58 -9.36 0.47 1.54
CA LYS A 58 -9.33 1.81 0.94
C LYS A 58 -7.97 2.12 0.30
N LEU A 59 -6.87 1.83 1.00
CA LEU A 59 -5.51 2.04 0.50
C LEU A 59 -5.26 1.28 -0.80
N LYS A 60 -5.70 0.00 -0.88
CA LYS A 60 -5.60 -0.80 -2.10
C LYS A 60 -6.35 -0.18 -3.28
N VAL A 61 -7.60 0.23 -3.05
CA VAL A 61 -8.40 0.87 -4.10
C VAL A 61 -7.72 2.15 -4.57
N THR A 62 -7.22 2.97 -3.64
CA THR A 62 -6.51 4.21 -3.99
C THR A 62 -5.23 3.94 -4.78
N GLU A 63 -4.44 2.92 -4.45
CA GLU A 63 -3.24 2.56 -5.23
C GLU A 63 -3.59 2.07 -6.64
N ILE A 64 -4.62 1.24 -6.78
CA ILE A 64 -5.10 0.79 -8.10
C ILE A 64 -5.54 1.99 -8.95
N LEU A 65 -6.25 2.95 -8.36
CA LEU A 65 -6.65 4.19 -9.05
C LEU A 65 -5.43 5.04 -9.45
N CYS A 66 -4.44 5.20 -8.56
CA CYS A 66 -3.20 5.91 -8.88
C CYS A 66 -2.44 5.23 -10.02
N CYS A 67 -2.37 3.90 -10.01
CA CYS A 67 -1.75 3.12 -11.08
C CYS A 67 -2.48 3.31 -12.41
N PHE A 68 -3.81 3.23 -12.40
CA PHE A 68 -4.64 3.40 -13.59
C PHE A 68 -4.44 4.79 -14.23
N LEU A 69 -4.47 5.85 -13.41
CA LEU A 69 -4.21 7.22 -13.87
C LEU A 69 -2.78 7.39 -14.41
N THR A 70 -1.81 6.75 -13.77
CA THR A 70 -0.42 6.76 -14.25
C THR A 70 -0.30 6.10 -15.62
N LEU A 71 -1.00 4.98 -15.84
CA LEU A 71 -1.04 4.29 -17.14
C LEU A 71 -1.71 5.15 -18.22
N ILE A 72 -2.82 5.82 -17.90
CA ILE A 72 -3.46 6.78 -18.82
C ILE A 72 -2.47 7.88 -19.21
N HIS A 73 -1.79 8.46 -18.22
CA HIS A 73 -0.84 9.54 -18.44
C HIS A 73 0.37 9.09 -19.28
N LEU A 74 0.91 7.89 -19.01
CA LEU A 74 1.97 7.27 -19.82
C LEU A 74 1.52 7.04 -21.26
N GLY A 75 0.34 6.42 -21.45
CA GLY A 75 -0.22 6.17 -22.78
C GLY A 75 -0.45 7.47 -23.56
N ASN A 76 -1.02 8.49 -22.91
CA ASN A 76 -1.22 9.80 -23.52
C ASN A 76 0.10 10.49 -23.89
N SER A 77 1.17 10.31 -23.09
CA SER A 77 2.49 10.87 -23.40
C SER A 77 3.10 10.24 -24.66
N ILE A 78 2.89 8.94 -24.87
CA ILE A 78 3.29 8.26 -26.12
C ILE A 78 2.51 8.83 -27.31
N VAL A 79 1.20 9.03 -27.16
CA VAL A 79 0.35 9.60 -28.22
C VAL A 79 0.78 11.03 -28.56
N ILE A 80 1.09 11.87 -27.55
CA ILE A 80 1.59 13.23 -27.77
C ILE A 80 2.87 13.21 -28.61
N TYR A 81 3.82 12.36 -28.24
CA TYR A 81 5.09 12.24 -28.96
C TYR A 81 4.90 11.79 -30.41
N GLU A 82 4.04 10.80 -30.65
CA GLU A 82 3.75 10.29 -32.00
C GLU A 82 3.01 11.31 -32.88
N LEU A 83 2.09 12.09 -32.31
CA LEU A 83 1.40 13.16 -33.03
C LEU A 83 2.37 14.27 -33.42
N ASP A 84 3.23 14.66 -32.48
CA ASP A 84 4.24 15.70 -32.71
C ASP A 84 5.23 15.28 -33.80
N TYR A 85 5.73 14.04 -33.73
CA TYR A 85 6.62 13.47 -34.73
C TYR A 85 6.01 13.45 -36.15
N LYS A 86 4.69 13.24 -36.25
CA LYS A 86 3.95 13.26 -37.53
C LYS A 86 3.51 14.66 -37.96
N GLY A 87 3.75 15.69 -37.15
CA GLY A 87 3.32 17.06 -37.42
C GLY A 87 1.80 17.27 -37.29
N TYR A 88 1.11 16.45 -36.50
CA TYR A 88 -0.31 16.62 -36.20
C TYR A 88 -0.51 17.48 -34.95
N ASP A 89 -1.65 18.17 -34.89
CA ASP A 89 -2.04 18.93 -33.70
C ASP A 89 -2.26 17.99 -32.50
N ASN A 90 -1.55 18.29 -31.40
CA ASN A 90 -1.56 17.52 -30.16
C ASN A 90 -2.18 18.30 -28.99
N GLU A 91 -2.82 19.45 -29.25
CA GLU A 91 -3.34 20.36 -28.23
C GLU A 91 -4.31 19.68 -27.25
N ALA A 92 -5.29 18.93 -27.77
CA ALA A 92 -6.24 18.20 -26.92
C ALA A 92 -5.54 17.20 -25.98
N ASN A 93 -4.51 16.51 -26.45
CA ASN A 93 -3.77 15.54 -25.65
C ASN A 93 -2.93 16.22 -24.56
N LEU A 94 -2.39 17.42 -24.81
CA LEU A 94 -1.71 18.22 -23.79
C LEU A 94 -2.67 18.63 -22.66
N TYR A 95 -3.91 19.02 -22.97
CA TYR A 95 -4.93 19.29 -21.94
C TYR A 95 -5.27 18.05 -21.13
N ILE A 96 -5.51 16.91 -21.80
CA ILE A 96 -5.75 15.63 -21.13
C ILE A 96 -4.57 15.27 -20.21
N SER A 97 -3.34 15.44 -20.69
CA SER A 97 -2.11 15.22 -19.91
C SER A 97 -2.09 16.08 -18.66
N THR A 98 -2.32 17.38 -18.81
CA THR A 98 -2.26 18.35 -17.71
C THR A 98 -3.34 18.06 -16.65
N ILE A 99 -4.57 17.79 -17.07
CA ILE A 99 -5.68 17.41 -16.18
C ILE A 99 -5.37 16.09 -15.46
N SER A 100 -4.81 15.10 -16.18
CA SER A 100 -4.43 13.82 -15.58
C SER A 100 -3.37 13.97 -14.48
N ILE A 101 -2.40 14.88 -14.65
CA ILE A 101 -1.38 15.19 -13.63
C ILE A 101 -2.05 15.77 -12.37
N PHE A 102 -2.94 16.76 -12.53
CA PHE A 102 -3.64 17.34 -11.38
C PHE A 102 -4.46 16.31 -10.62
N TYR A 103 -5.18 15.44 -11.33
CA TYR A 103 -5.97 14.38 -10.70
C TYR A 103 -5.07 13.33 -10.02
N LEU A 104 -3.93 12.99 -10.64
CA LEU A 104 -2.95 12.08 -10.05
C LEU A 104 -2.35 12.65 -8.75
N ILE A 105 -2.03 13.94 -8.70
CA ILE A 105 -1.57 14.62 -7.48
C ILE A 105 -2.67 14.60 -6.40
N ALA A 106 -3.92 14.91 -6.75
CA ALA A 106 -5.03 14.86 -5.80
C ALA A 106 -5.20 13.45 -5.21
N MET A 107 -5.16 12.41 -6.05
CA MET A 107 -5.25 11.02 -5.63
C MET A 107 -4.05 10.58 -4.78
N LEU A 108 -2.85 11.09 -5.07
CA LEU A 108 -1.66 10.86 -4.26
C LEU A 108 -1.80 11.43 -2.84
N ASN A 109 -2.39 12.61 -2.70
CA ASN A 109 -2.69 13.19 -1.39
C ASN A 109 -3.71 12.34 -0.61
N VAL A 110 -4.79 11.91 -1.27
CA VAL A 110 -5.79 11.00 -0.68
C VAL A 110 -5.12 9.70 -0.22
N ARG A 111 -4.20 9.16 -1.03
CA ARG A 111 -3.44 7.95 -0.70
C ARG A 111 -2.64 8.11 0.60
N TYR A 112 -1.84 9.17 0.72
CA TYR A 112 -1.05 9.43 1.92
C TYR A 112 -1.92 9.64 3.15
N TYR A 113 -3.06 10.30 3.00
CA TYR A 113 -4.03 10.45 4.09
C TYR A 113 -4.60 9.10 4.55
N VAL A 114 -5.01 8.23 3.61
CA VAL A 114 -5.51 6.88 3.94
C VAL A 114 -4.41 6.02 4.56
N GLN A 115 -3.18 6.11 4.04
CA GLN A 115 -2.01 5.40 4.58
C GLN A 115 -1.72 5.84 6.02
N PHE A 116 -1.77 7.14 6.29
CA PHE A 116 -1.63 7.68 7.65
C PHE A 116 -2.71 7.12 8.59
N LYS A 117 -3.99 7.17 8.19
CA LYS A 117 -5.09 6.60 9.00
C LYS A 117 -4.94 5.09 9.21
N TRP A 118 -4.42 4.37 8.22
CA TRP A 118 -4.12 2.95 8.33
C TRP A 118 -2.99 2.69 9.36
N MET A 119 -1.92 3.48 9.36
CA MET A 119 -0.83 3.34 10.33
C MET A 119 -1.26 3.69 11.76
N VAL A 120 -2.11 4.72 11.91
CA VAL A 120 -2.73 5.05 13.20
C VAL A 120 -3.61 3.89 13.69
N ALA A 121 -4.41 3.28 12.81
CA ALA A 121 -5.25 2.14 13.18
C ALA A 121 -4.45 0.88 13.58
N LYS A 122 -3.15 0.83 13.22
CA LYS A 122 -2.22 -0.24 13.59
C LYS A 122 -1.35 0.07 14.80
N ASN A 123 -1.54 1.24 15.41
CA ASN A 123 -0.68 1.77 16.47
C ASN A 123 0.82 1.77 16.11
N PHE A 124 1.16 1.91 14.82
CA PHE A 124 2.55 2.18 14.44
C PHE A 124 3.00 3.59 14.86
N ILE A 125 2.03 4.46 15.10
CA ILE A 125 2.22 5.81 15.60
C ILE A 125 1.44 5.84 16.92
N ASN A 126 2.16 5.83 18.04
CA ASN A 126 1.55 5.89 19.37
C ASN A 126 0.81 7.22 19.51
N VAL A 127 -0.51 7.15 19.70
CA VAL A 127 -1.38 8.31 19.97
C VAL A 127 -1.51 8.54 21.48
N ASP A 128 -0.90 7.69 22.30
CA ASP A 128 -1.28 7.51 23.70
C ASP A 128 -0.75 8.55 24.70
N GLU A 129 0.05 9.54 24.28
CA GLU A 129 0.61 10.52 25.22
C GLU A 129 0.34 11.97 24.77
N GLY A 130 -0.94 12.36 24.74
CA GLY A 130 -1.38 13.77 24.77
C GLY A 130 -1.05 14.63 23.54
N GLU A 131 -0.19 14.17 22.64
CA GLU A 131 0.13 14.83 21.39
C GLU A 131 -0.79 14.33 20.29
N TRP A 132 -1.53 15.26 19.69
CA TRP A 132 -2.25 15.01 18.45
C TRP A 132 -1.30 14.34 17.47
N ALA A 133 -1.52 13.06 17.17
CA ALA A 133 -0.80 12.33 16.13
C ALA A 133 -0.99 13.11 14.82
N SER A 134 -0.03 13.99 14.56
CA SER A 134 -0.11 14.98 13.51
C SER A 134 0.56 14.40 12.30
N PHE A 135 -0.08 14.56 11.14
CA PHE A 135 0.49 14.14 9.86
C PHE A 135 1.93 14.66 9.68
N TRP A 136 2.21 15.85 10.18
CA TRP A 136 3.53 16.49 10.17
C TRP A 136 4.61 15.74 10.96
N ASN A 137 4.27 15.15 12.11
CA ASN A 137 5.22 14.43 12.97
C ASN A 137 5.59 13.06 12.40
N SER A 138 4.72 12.47 11.56
CA SER A 138 4.95 11.16 10.95
C SER A 138 6.06 11.12 9.89
N ASN A 139 6.61 12.27 9.49
CA ASN A 139 7.54 12.45 8.36
C ASN A 139 7.00 12.00 6.97
N LEU A 140 5.77 11.49 6.87
CA LEU A 140 5.18 11.03 5.60
C LEU A 140 5.02 12.15 4.57
N TRP A 141 4.81 13.37 5.06
CA TRP A 141 4.66 14.56 4.23
C TRP A 141 5.88 14.81 3.34
N LYS A 142 7.09 14.42 3.78
CA LYS A 142 8.33 14.56 2.99
C LYS A 142 8.26 13.70 1.73
N TYR A 143 7.89 12.43 1.88
CA TYR A 143 7.70 11.50 0.78
C TYR A 143 6.54 11.93 -0.13
N MET A 144 5.46 12.45 0.45
CA MET A 144 4.33 13.00 -0.31
C MET A 144 4.74 14.16 -1.21
N ILE A 145 5.54 15.11 -0.72
CA ILE A 145 6.02 16.24 -1.52
C ILE A 145 6.95 15.76 -2.63
N ILE A 146 7.91 14.89 -2.31
CA ILE A 146 8.85 14.34 -3.31
C ILE A 146 8.10 13.64 -4.43
N GLU A 147 7.17 12.73 -4.09
CA GLU A 147 6.36 12.04 -5.11
C GLU A 147 5.46 13.01 -5.89
N SER A 148 4.94 14.06 -5.24
CA SER A 148 4.13 15.08 -5.92
C SER A 148 4.95 15.87 -6.95
N ILE A 149 6.23 16.15 -6.65
CA ILE A 149 7.15 16.80 -7.60
C ILE A 149 7.46 15.87 -8.78
N ILE A 150 7.80 14.60 -8.51
CA ILE A 150 8.05 13.61 -9.57
C ILE A 150 6.82 13.44 -10.46
N THR A 151 5.61 13.49 -9.88
CA THR A 151 4.34 13.36 -10.61
C THR A 151 4.09 14.52 -11.56
N GLN A 152 4.64 15.72 -11.29
CA GLN A 152 4.51 16.88 -12.18
C GLN A 152 5.36 16.77 -13.45
N ILE A 153 6.39 15.93 -13.47
CA ILE A 153 7.26 15.73 -14.63
C ILE A 153 6.48 15.06 -15.75
N GLY A 154 6.15 15.79 -16.80
CA GLY A 154 5.43 15.28 -17.96
C GLY A 154 4.98 16.41 -18.89
N PRO A 155 4.45 16.09 -20.08
CA PRO A 155 4.05 17.12 -21.03
C PRO A 155 2.86 17.92 -20.50
N GLN A 156 2.97 19.25 -20.56
CA GLN A 156 1.96 20.18 -20.01
C GLN A 156 1.63 21.27 -21.02
N VAL A 157 0.39 21.79 -20.95
CA VAL A 157 -0.07 22.88 -21.83
C VAL A 157 0.78 24.15 -21.63
N PHE A 158 1.21 24.43 -20.40
CA PHE A 158 1.96 25.65 -20.07
C PHE A 158 3.37 25.71 -20.68
N LEU A 159 3.92 24.55 -21.08
CA LEU A 159 5.25 24.44 -21.67
C LEU A 159 5.21 24.38 -23.21
N ARG A 160 4.05 24.62 -23.81
CA ARG A 160 3.89 24.67 -25.26
C ARG A 160 4.74 25.80 -25.86
N GLY A 161 5.46 25.49 -26.94
CA GLY A 161 6.29 26.45 -27.66
C GLY A 161 7.63 26.77 -27.00
N TYR A 162 7.94 26.21 -25.82
CA TYR A 162 9.27 26.32 -25.23
C TYR A 162 10.23 25.36 -25.96
N LYS A 163 11.25 25.95 -26.59
CA LYS A 163 12.28 25.23 -27.32
C LYS A 163 13.65 25.43 -26.66
N VAL A 164 14.45 24.37 -26.65
CA VAL A 164 15.84 24.36 -26.23
C VAL A 164 16.68 24.11 -27.47
N ASN A 165 17.55 25.06 -27.80
CA ASN A 165 18.43 24.95 -28.95
C ASN A 165 19.80 24.46 -28.48
N GLU A 166 20.25 23.34 -29.05
CA GLU A 166 21.58 22.79 -28.79
C GLU A 166 22.39 22.81 -30.08
N TYR A 167 23.59 23.40 -30.00
CA TYR A 167 24.49 23.46 -31.15
C TYR A 167 25.40 22.23 -31.16
N ASN A 168 25.34 21.46 -32.25
CA ASN A 168 26.16 20.29 -32.43
C ASN A 168 27.45 20.64 -33.21
N TYR A 169 28.55 20.76 -32.47
CA TYR A 169 29.87 21.10 -33.02
C TYR A 169 30.41 20.14 -34.08
N VAL A 170 29.97 18.87 -34.08
CA VAL A 170 30.47 17.85 -35.00
C VAL A 170 29.87 18.02 -36.40
N TYR A 171 28.60 18.40 -36.45
CA TYR A 171 27.85 18.51 -37.70
C TYR A 171 27.61 19.96 -38.13
N ASP A 172 28.03 20.94 -37.32
CA ASP A 172 27.80 22.38 -37.55
C ASP A 172 26.32 22.71 -37.78
N VAL A 173 25.44 22.07 -37.00
CA VAL A 173 23.99 22.27 -37.05
C VAL A 173 23.42 22.57 -35.67
N THR A 174 22.40 23.44 -35.63
CA THR A 174 21.62 23.68 -34.42
C THR A 174 20.39 22.78 -34.43
N ILE A 175 20.22 21.98 -33.39
CA ILE A 175 19.05 21.12 -33.20
C ILE A 175 18.12 21.82 -32.22
N GLU A 176 16.86 22.00 -32.61
CA GLU A 176 15.81 22.54 -31.74
C GLU A 176 15.03 21.38 -31.10
N TYR A 177 14.99 21.34 -29.77
CA TYR A 177 14.20 20.37 -29.01
C TYR A 177 13.02 21.06 -28.32
N GLU A 178 11.82 20.53 -28.47
CA GLU A 178 10.68 20.98 -27.66
C GLU A 178 10.76 20.41 -26.25
N VAL A 179 10.56 21.26 -25.23
CA VAL A 179 10.63 20.85 -23.82
C VAL A 179 9.62 19.76 -23.50
N ASN A 180 8.42 19.80 -24.09
CA ASN A 180 7.40 18.76 -23.91
C ASN A 180 7.87 17.39 -24.41
N ASN A 181 8.60 17.33 -25.51
CA ASN A 181 9.15 16.07 -26.04
C ASN A 181 10.22 15.49 -25.10
N LEU A 182 11.07 16.34 -24.52
CA LEU A 182 12.01 15.91 -23.49
C LEU A 182 11.29 15.38 -22.24
N LEU A 183 10.23 16.06 -21.81
CA LEU A 183 9.43 15.63 -20.65
C LEU A 183 8.70 14.31 -20.90
N CYS A 184 8.25 14.03 -22.12
CA CYS A 184 7.68 12.73 -22.50
C CYS A 184 8.64 11.56 -22.18
N CYS A 185 9.96 11.73 -22.38
CA CYS A 185 10.96 10.72 -22.04
C CYS A 185 11.04 10.48 -20.52
N PHE A 186 10.88 11.51 -19.70
CA PHE A 186 10.95 11.39 -18.24
C PHE A 186 9.68 10.83 -17.59
N VAL A 187 8.55 10.73 -18.31
CA VAL A 187 7.31 10.17 -17.76
C VAL A 187 7.49 8.72 -17.32
N TRP A 188 8.41 7.96 -17.94
CA TRP A 188 8.75 6.59 -17.57
C TRP A 188 9.22 6.42 -16.13
N ILE A 189 9.77 7.47 -15.51
CA ILE A 189 10.11 7.45 -14.07
C ILE A 189 8.88 7.03 -13.26
N LYS A 190 7.67 7.46 -13.65
CA LYS A 190 6.39 7.16 -12.97
C LYS A 190 6.00 5.68 -12.98
N CYS A 191 6.69 4.81 -13.71
CA CYS A 191 6.50 3.36 -13.63
C CYS A 191 6.72 2.80 -12.21
N TYR A 192 7.40 3.54 -11.31
CA TYR A 192 7.46 3.20 -9.88
C TYR A 192 6.07 3.02 -9.25
N ALA A 193 5.05 3.75 -9.71
CA ALA A 193 3.68 3.62 -9.20
C ALA A 193 3.06 2.24 -9.51
N ILE A 194 3.45 1.63 -10.63
CA ILE A 194 3.03 0.26 -10.99
C ILE A 194 3.68 -0.73 -10.03
N LEU A 195 5.00 -0.65 -9.85
CA LEU A 195 5.73 -1.50 -8.90
C LEU A 195 5.16 -1.38 -7.48
N ARG A 196 4.89 -0.16 -7.03
CA ARG A 196 4.27 0.11 -5.73
C ARG A 196 2.89 -0.51 -5.60
N THR A 197 2.08 -0.46 -6.65
CA THR A 197 0.75 -1.10 -6.66
C THR A 197 0.87 -2.62 -6.57
N VAL A 198 1.82 -3.23 -7.28
CA VAL A 198 2.11 -4.67 -7.17
C VAL A 198 2.53 -5.03 -5.74
N LEU A 199 3.41 -4.24 -5.13
CA LEU A 199 3.87 -4.46 -3.76
C LEU A 199 2.71 -4.32 -2.75
N THR A 200 1.89 -3.29 -2.86
CA THR A 200 0.75 -3.06 -1.95
C THR A 200 -0.36 -4.10 -2.13
N THR A 201 -0.57 -4.61 -3.35
CA THR A 201 -1.61 -5.62 -3.61
C THR A 201 -1.19 -7.04 -3.24
N ASN A 202 0.11 -7.27 -3.02
CA ASN A 202 0.68 -8.57 -2.66
C ASN A 202 -0.01 -9.19 -1.41
N LYS A 203 0.02 -10.52 -1.31
CA LYS A 203 -0.54 -11.27 -0.17
C LYS A 203 0.21 -10.95 1.13
N PHE A 204 1.51 -10.66 1.05
CA PHE A 204 2.37 -10.39 2.21
C PHE A 204 2.06 -9.07 2.92
N THR A 205 1.50 -8.08 2.21
CA THR A 205 1.09 -6.79 2.80
C THR A 205 -0.28 -6.85 3.49
N ASN A 206 -1.00 -7.97 3.37
CA ASN A 206 -2.30 -8.14 4.02
C ASN A 206 -2.18 -8.05 5.56
N PRO A 207 -3.04 -7.30 6.26
CA PRO A 207 -3.04 -7.21 7.73
C PRO A 207 -3.03 -8.58 8.43
N ARG A 208 -3.68 -9.60 7.86
CA ARG A 208 -3.61 -10.97 8.40
C ARG A 208 -2.20 -11.57 8.29
N ALA A 209 -1.54 -11.43 7.15
CA ALA A 209 -0.18 -11.93 6.95
C ALA A 209 0.82 -11.18 7.84
N GLN A 210 0.66 -9.87 7.98
CA GLN A 210 1.50 -9.04 8.85
C GLN A 210 1.42 -9.44 10.33
N ARG A 211 0.23 -9.81 10.83
CA ARG A 211 0.07 -10.33 12.21
C ARG A 211 0.81 -11.65 12.42
N VAL A 212 0.69 -12.59 11.48
CA VAL A 212 1.45 -13.86 11.55
C VAL A 212 2.95 -13.61 11.49
N CYS A 213 3.40 -12.64 10.69
CA CYS A 213 4.82 -12.25 10.68
C CYS A 213 5.25 -11.68 12.02
N ALA A 214 4.44 -10.79 12.62
CA ALA A 214 4.74 -10.18 13.92
C ALA A 214 4.84 -11.23 15.05
N LEU A 215 3.96 -12.24 15.06
CA LEU A 215 4.02 -13.36 16.02
C LEU A 215 5.31 -14.19 15.89
N ASN A 216 5.94 -14.21 14.71
CA ASN A 216 7.21 -14.89 14.46
C ASN A 216 8.43 -13.96 14.60
N GLY A 217 8.25 -12.74 15.13
CA GLY A 217 9.34 -11.75 15.25
C GLY A 217 9.77 -11.11 13.92
N CYS A 218 9.02 -11.32 12.83
CA CYS A 218 9.29 -10.72 11.52
C CYS A 218 8.46 -9.44 11.32
N HIS A 219 9.14 -8.31 11.09
CA HIS A 219 8.47 -7.04 10.78
C HIS A 219 8.17 -6.93 9.27
N ALA A 220 6.98 -7.36 8.87
CA ALA A 220 6.45 -7.12 7.51
C ALA A 220 5.84 -5.71 7.41
N SER A 221 6.66 -4.65 7.48
CA SER A 221 6.18 -3.27 7.25
C SER A 221 5.98 -3.01 5.75
N LEU A 222 5.02 -2.15 5.39
CA LEU A 222 4.96 -1.63 4.01
C LEU A 222 6.29 -0.95 3.68
N PRO A 223 6.79 -1.10 2.44
CA PRO A 223 8.01 -0.42 2.02
C PRO A 223 7.82 1.09 2.20
N LYS A 224 8.73 1.71 2.97
CA LYS A 224 8.92 3.16 2.99
C LYS A 224 9.65 3.50 1.69
N LEU A 225 8.89 3.74 0.63
CA LEU A 225 9.42 4.27 -0.65
C LEU A 225 9.52 5.79 -0.54
#